data_AF-A0A6G7WZE3-F1
#
_entry.id   AF-A0A6G7WZE3-F1
#
_cell.length_a   1.000
_cell.length_b   1.000
_cell.length_c   1.000
_cell.angle_alpha   90.00
_cell.angle_beta   90.00
_cell.angle_gamma   90.00
#
_symmetry.space_group_name_H-M   'P 1'
#
loop_
_entity.id
_entity.type
_entity.pdbx_description
1 polymer ?
#
loop_
_entity_poly.entity_id
_entity_poly.type
_entity_poly.pdbx_seq_one_letter_code
_entity_poly.pdbx_strand_id
1 'polypeptide(L)'
;MYYFIFLYLLLLKFIPIKSSRNFNSKIVKTVLGLLPILLLAVFRYGVGADYFSYNYIYEKLIYNSVNIVRNEFPNTDLGFLYFMKLFTNTGLSYQYFVALLSAIQISAVGVWIVRNSKDEGLSIIIYYAMFLFVWNFSALRQGLVISLSLLLLFDKNQKHSIILSVIGIGLFSLIHSSALILYLILIIQRLDFSKRSILIIFVGSILFSVLPLTQLLSPFSSIGIVSRFMEYASGGGIRNLVTFASLARIVIFVGTVLFYDVITKDLDDKKLVDIFLIGFSVYFLLSFAPVAAGRFAIYFYFLAVLVFPMITQGTYGEYSRLSYLVSPIIYLVLISFLGLSFMKELSSMVYQSEYIKTDKLTNYTNVFNKETPEFKSIYAFLVGLIDDENELLSNEIKLEPNKSNNIVSATKDDNYYSVWSESHQGYIIINQKGERVTDFLSSVPVPIYGEIVQKYNLYEGYPVYQFENIITGERIDKVYVTDSLIQSFYQDVEFPVHQQISIDELDEQVLNLFEERDQISLIEQKWFVDSMYYIYEVTYYGARFDVYTDLNNKPFVNQFFASRNRIKNKDFIIVEGMHTRQIYNLNNELIWIEPSLSTEN
;
A
#
# COMPACT_ATOMS: atom_id res chain seq x y z
N MET A 1 -1.79 18.44 14.40
CA MET A 1 -3.17 18.33 13.86
C MET A 1 -4.02 17.30 14.60
N TYR A 2 -3.57 16.04 14.75
CA TYR A 2 -4.38 14.95 15.32
C TYR A 2 -5.01 15.26 16.70
N TYR A 3 -4.21 15.77 17.63
CA TYR A 3 -4.65 16.13 18.99
C TYR A 3 -5.66 17.28 18.98
N PHE A 4 -5.45 18.27 18.11
CA PHE A 4 -6.35 19.41 17.96
C PHE A 4 -7.74 18.97 17.50
N ILE A 5 -7.81 18.07 16.51
CA ILE A 5 -9.09 17.52 16.04
C ILE A 5 -9.79 16.75 17.17
N PHE A 6 -9.07 15.95 17.95
CA PHE A 6 -9.66 15.24 19.09
C PHE A 6 -10.31 16.22 20.09
N LEU A 7 -9.59 17.27 20.49
CA LEU A 7 -10.09 18.31 21.39
C LEU A 7 -11.26 19.09 20.77
N TYR A 8 -11.17 19.43 19.48
CA TYR A 8 -12.25 20.09 18.74
C TYR A 8 -13.53 19.26 18.76
N LEU A 9 -13.44 17.94 18.52
CA LEU A 9 -14.61 17.06 18.53
C LEU A 9 -15.23 16.97 19.93
N LEU A 10 -14.41 16.93 20.99
CA LEU A 10 -14.89 16.98 22.37
C LEU A 10 -15.68 18.26 22.64
N LEU A 11 -15.18 19.42 22.20
CA LEU A 11 -15.87 20.71 22.34
C LEU A 11 -17.15 20.76 21.51
N LEU A 12 -17.08 20.36 20.23
CA LEU A 12 -18.21 20.34 19.30
C LEU A 12 -19.37 19.50 19.84
N LYS A 13 -19.07 18.42 20.57
CA LYS A 13 -20.11 17.61 21.19
C LYS A 13 -21.02 18.41 22.12
N PHE A 14 -20.45 19.29 22.94
CA PHE A 14 -21.19 20.05 23.95
C PHE A 14 -21.84 21.32 23.39
N ILE A 15 -21.52 21.73 22.16
CA ILE A 15 -22.13 22.90 21.52
C ILE A 15 -23.57 22.55 21.06
N PRO A 16 -24.61 23.24 21.57
CA PRO A 16 -25.97 23.04 21.12
C PRO A 16 -26.18 23.70 19.75
N ILE A 17 -26.44 22.89 18.72
CA ILE A 17 -26.77 23.38 17.38
C ILE A 17 -28.30 23.38 17.24
N LYS A 18 -28.90 24.57 17.23
CA LYS A 18 -30.34 24.71 17.02
C LYS A 18 -30.70 24.34 15.59
N SER A 19 -31.72 23.50 15.44
CA SER A 19 -32.30 23.21 14.13
C SER A 19 -32.96 24.48 13.58
N SER A 20 -32.66 24.84 12.34
CA SER A 20 -33.30 25.93 11.62
C SER A 20 -34.27 25.35 10.59
N ARG A 21 -35.25 26.14 10.13
CA ARG A 21 -36.27 25.72 9.16
C ARG A 21 -35.68 25.09 7.89
N ASN A 22 -34.44 25.48 7.54
CA ASN A 22 -33.74 25.02 6.33
C ASN A 22 -32.64 23.97 6.59
N PHE A 23 -32.26 23.68 7.85
CA PHE A 23 -31.12 22.82 8.15
C PHE A 23 -31.39 21.86 9.31
N ASN A 24 -31.24 20.56 9.04
CA ASN A 24 -31.28 19.51 10.04
C ASN A 24 -30.02 19.59 10.92
N SER A 25 -30.20 19.88 12.21
CA SER A 25 -29.09 20.05 13.17
C SER A 25 -28.17 18.83 13.26
N LYS A 26 -28.69 17.61 13.07
CA LYS A 26 -27.88 16.38 13.02
C LYS A 26 -26.89 16.42 11.85
N ILE A 27 -27.38 16.75 10.66
CA ILE A 27 -26.55 16.85 9.44
C ILE A 27 -25.48 17.91 9.65
N VAL A 28 -25.84 19.09 10.15
CA VAL A 28 -24.89 20.18 10.40
C VAL A 28 -23.81 19.74 11.39
N LYS A 29 -24.20 19.12 12.52
CA LYS A 29 -23.25 18.64 13.52
C LYS A 29 -22.30 17.58 12.95
N THR A 30 -22.82 16.65 12.16
CA THR A 30 -21.99 15.63 11.52
C THR A 30 -21.04 16.23 10.49
N VAL A 31 -21.49 17.16 9.66
CA VAL A 31 -20.62 17.84 8.68
C VAL A 31 -19.51 18.62 9.41
N LEU A 32 -19.83 19.39 10.44
CA LEU A 32 -18.84 20.12 11.23
C LEU A 32 -17.84 19.20 11.95
N GLY A 33 -18.26 18.00 12.36
CA GLY A 33 -17.39 17.02 12.99
C GLY A 33 -16.50 16.28 11.98
N LEU A 34 -17.04 15.87 10.85
CA LEU A 34 -16.33 15.06 9.86
C LEU A 34 -15.46 15.89 8.91
N LEU A 35 -15.79 17.15 8.64
CA LEU A 35 -15.00 18.00 7.75
C LEU A 35 -13.51 18.06 8.13
N PRO A 36 -13.10 18.37 9.37
CA PRO A 36 -11.68 18.37 9.73
C PRO A 36 -11.05 16.98 9.63
N ILE A 37 -11.79 15.91 9.90
CA ILE A 37 -11.31 14.53 9.74
C ILE A 37 -11.08 14.22 8.25
N LEU A 38 -11.99 14.66 7.38
CA LEU A 38 -11.91 14.49 5.94
C LEU A 38 -10.71 15.26 5.37
N LEU A 39 -10.52 16.51 5.77
CA LEU A 39 -9.37 17.31 5.34
C LEU A 39 -8.05 16.65 5.78
N LEU A 40 -7.99 16.16 7.02
CA LEU A 40 -6.84 15.40 7.50
C LEU A 40 -6.58 14.16 6.65
N ALA A 41 -7.63 13.43 6.28
CA ALA A 41 -7.52 12.18 5.52
C ALA A 41 -7.17 12.39 4.05
N VAL A 42 -7.69 13.45 3.43
CA VAL A 42 -7.47 13.81 2.02
C VAL A 42 -6.06 14.32 1.79
N PHE A 43 -5.55 15.18 2.69
CA PHE A 43 -4.23 15.78 2.52
C PHE A 43 -3.09 14.95 3.11
N ARG A 44 -3.35 13.76 3.67
CA ARG A 44 -2.31 12.96 4.34
C ARG A 44 -1.23 12.49 3.36
N TYR A 45 0.01 12.45 3.85
CA TYR A 45 1.14 11.83 3.16
C TYR A 45 1.90 10.91 4.11
N GLY A 46 2.16 9.66 3.72
CA GLY A 46 2.86 8.66 4.55
C GLY A 46 2.10 8.21 5.82
N VAL A 47 0.85 8.65 6.01
CA VAL A 47 0.06 8.33 7.20
C VAL A 47 -0.66 6.99 7.01
N GLY A 48 -0.29 6.00 7.81
CA GLY A 48 -0.86 4.64 7.79
C GLY A 48 0.18 3.60 7.39
N ALA A 49 0.10 2.41 8.00
CA ALA A 49 1.11 1.34 7.84
C ALA A 49 1.30 0.91 6.38
N ASP A 50 0.20 0.85 5.61
CA ASP A 50 0.21 0.35 4.24
C ASP A 50 0.28 1.49 3.20
N TYR A 51 0.50 2.75 3.61
CA TYR A 51 0.44 3.89 2.69
C TYR A 51 1.44 3.75 1.54
N PHE A 52 2.72 3.56 1.86
CA PHE A 52 3.77 3.48 0.85
C PHE A 52 3.73 2.17 0.07
N SER A 53 3.31 1.05 0.67
CA SER A 53 3.15 -0.20 -0.07
C SER A 53 2.05 -0.10 -1.13
N TYR A 54 0.93 0.54 -0.81
CA TYR A 54 -0.09 0.83 -1.82
C TYR A 54 0.34 1.88 -2.84
N ASN A 55 1.14 2.88 -2.44
CA ASN A 55 1.72 3.84 -3.38
C ASN A 55 2.62 3.12 -4.39
N TYR A 56 3.53 2.29 -3.90
CA TYR A 56 4.42 1.51 -4.74
C TYR A 56 3.68 0.57 -5.71
N ILE A 57 2.64 -0.13 -5.23
CA ILE A 57 1.78 -0.96 -6.09
C ILE A 57 1.07 -0.10 -7.16
N TYR A 58 0.61 1.09 -6.78
CA TYR A 58 -0.05 2.02 -7.70
C TYR A 58 0.89 2.48 -8.81
N GLU A 59 2.10 2.92 -8.47
CA GLU A 59 3.11 3.35 -9.42
C GLU A 59 3.53 2.20 -10.35
N LYS A 60 3.69 0.97 -9.82
CA LYS A 60 3.95 -0.21 -10.66
C LYS A 60 2.81 -0.51 -11.64
N LEU A 61 1.56 -0.26 -11.27
CA LEU A 61 0.40 -0.47 -12.14
C LEU A 61 0.28 0.56 -13.27
N ILE A 62 1.04 1.65 -13.25
CA ILE A 62 1.08 2.58 -14.40
C ILE A 62 1.62 1.82 -15.62
N TYR A 63 2.75 1.14 -15.45
CA TYR A 63 3.49 0.50 -16.55
C TYR A 63 3.22 -0.99 -16.67
N ASN A 64 2.87 -1.68 -15.58
CA ASN A 64 2.67 -3.13 -15.61
C ASN A 64 1.20 -3.51 -15.78
N SER A 65 1.00 -4.73 -16.31
CA SER A 65 -0.31 -5.37 -16.30
C SER A 65 -0.70 -5.80 -14.88
N VAL A 66 -2.00 -5.88 -14.62
CA VAL A 66 -2.54 -6.36 -13.33
C VAL A 66 -2.02 -7.76 -12.98
N ASN A 67 -1.78 -8.62 -13.98
CA ASN A 67 -1.28 -9.98 -13.77
C ASN A 67 0.16 -10.00 -13.26
N ILE A 68 1.04 -9.17 -13.84
CA ILE A 68 2.45 -9.05 -13.40
C ILE A 68 2.48 -8.57 -11.95
N VAL A 69 1.78 -7.47 -11.65
CA VAL A 69 1.72 -6.92 -10.29
C VAL A 69 1.09 -7.91 -9.31
N ARG A 70 0.07 -8.66 -9.71
CA ARG A 70 -0.53 -9.69 -8.84
C ARG A 70 0.45 -10.82 -8.51
N ASN A 71 1.29 -11.23 -9.47
CA ASN A 71 2.27 -12.27 -9.23
C ASN A 71 3.34 -11.82 -8.21
N GLU A 72 3.73 -10.54 -8.25
CA GLU A 72 4.63 -9.95 -7.26
C GLU A 72 3.95 -9.73 -5.90
N PHE A 73 2.66 -9.32 -5.90
CA PHE A 73 1.88 -9.01 -4.70
C PHE A 73 0.66 -9.94 -4.57
N PRO A 74 0.86 -11.26 -4.32
CA PRO A 74 -0.23 -12.24 -4.32
C PRO A 74 -1.26 -12.04 -3.20
N ASN A 75 -0.93 -11.24 -2.18
CA ASN A 75 -1.80 -10.87 -1.07
C ASN A 75 -2.70 -9.65 -1.36
N THR A 76 -2.57 -9.04 -2.55
CA THR A 76 -3.44 -7.95 -2.97
C THR A 76 -4.66 -8.51 -3.70
N ASP A 77 -5.86 -8.10 -3.26
CA ASP A 77 -7.11 -8.61 -3.82
C ASP A 77 -7.30 -8.11 -5.26
N LEU A 78 -7.73 -9.00 -6.16
CA LEU A 78 -7.75 -8.74 -7.61
C LEU A 78 -8.65 -7.54 -7.99
N GLY A 79 -9.83 -7.43 -7.38
CA GLY A 79 -10.75 -6.32 -7.67
C GLY A 79 -10.18 -4.97 -7.27
N PHE A 80 -9.36 -4.94 -6.21
CA PHE A 80 -8.67 -3.73 -5.79
C PHE A 80 -7.54 -3.32 -6.77
N LEU A 81 -6.79 -4.28 -7.31
CA LEU A 81 -5.78 -4.00 -8.34
C LEU A 81 -6.42 -3.43 -9.62
N TYR A 82 -7.55 -4.00 -10.07
CA TYR A 82 -8.28 -3.42 -11.20
C TYR A 82 -8.80 -2.03 -10.90
N PHE A 83 -9.28 -1.79 -9.68
CA PHE A 83 -9.72 -0.45 -9.27
C PHE A 83 -8.55 0.55 -9.28
N MET A 84 -7.37 0.17 -8.79
CA MET A 84 -6.15 0.98 -8.91
C MET A 84 -5.78 1.22 -10.39
N LYS A 85 -5.79 0.19 -11.24
CA LYS A 85 -5.45 0.32 -12.67
C LYS A 85 -6.40 1.27 -13.42
N LEU A 86 -7.69 1.28 -13.06
CA LEU A 86 -8.63 2.25 -13.62
C LEU A 86 -8.24 3.69 -13.29
N PHE A 87 -7.68 3.94 -12.09
CA PHE A 87 -7.19 5.25 -11.68
C PHE A 87 -5.85 5.60 -12.34
N THR A 88 -4.92 4.66 -12.44
CA THR A 88 -3.63 4.93 -13.10
C THR A 88 -3.83 5.31 -14.57
N ASN A 89 -4.80 4.71 -15.25
CA ASN A 89 -5.16 5.06 -16.63
C ASN A 89 -5.68 6.50 -16.80
N THR A 90 -6.04 7.21 -15.73
CA THR A 90 -6.43 8.63 -15.78
C THR A 90 -5.24 9.59 -15.66
N GLY A 91 -4.05 9.09 -15.36
CA GLY A 91 -2.86 9.91 -15.09
C GLY A 91 -2.88 10.64 -13.74
N LEU A 92 -3.86 10.35 -12.87
CA LEU A 92 -3.89 10.90 -11.51
C LEU A 92 -2.85 10.21 -10.62
N SER A 93 -2.22 10.98 -9.73
CA SER A 93 -1.27 10.42 -8.76
C SER A 93 -1.95 9.59 -7.68
N TYR A 94 -1.17 8.75 -6.99
CA TYR A 94 -1.64 7.94 -5.87
C TYR A 94 -2.37 8.76 -4.78
N GLN A 95 -1.94 10.00 -4.53
CA GLN A 95 -2.54 10.88 -3.51
C GLN A 95 -4.02 11.17 -3.80
N TYR A 96 -4.39 11.35 -5.08
CA TYR A 96 -5.80 11.53 -5.47
C TYR A 96 -6.60 10.25 -5.25
N PHE A 97 -6.02 9.09 -5.58
CA PHE A 97 -6.66 7.79 -5.37
C PHE A 97 -6.95 7.54 -3.89
N VAL A 98 -5.97 7.71 -3.01
CA VAL A 98 -6.14 7.51 -1.56
C VAL A 98 -7.04 8.58 -0.93
N ALA A 99 -7.03 9.81 -1.43
CA ALA A 99 -7.94 10.88 -1.01
C ALA A 99 -9.40 10.53 -1.32
N LEU A 100 -9.68 10.05 -2.53
CA LEU A 100 -11.02 9.61 -2.92
C LEU A 100 -11.50 8.45 -2.05
N LEU A 101 -10.67 7.43 -1.86
CA LEU A 101 -11.01 6.29 -1.00
C LEU A 101 -11.32 6.71 0.43
N SER A 102 -10.52 7.63 0.98
CA SER A 102 -10.74 8.17 2.31
C SER A 102 -12.03 9.00 2.38
N ALA A 103 -12.33 9.77 1.34
CA ALA A 103 -13.56 10.54 1.24
C ALA A 103 -14.80 9.63 1.18
N ILE A 104 -14.77 8.56 0.39
CA ILE A 104 -15.84 7.56 0.32
C ILE A 104 -16.07 6.93 1.69
N GLN A 105 -15.00 6.49 2.36
CA GLN A 105 -15.07 5.84 3.68
C GLN A 105 -15.68 6.75 4.74
N ILE A 106 -15.12 7.96 4.91
CA ILE A 106 -15.57 8.91 5.93
C ILE A 106 -17.00 9.37 5.64
N SER A 107 -17.34 9.59 4.37
CA SER A 107 -18.70 9.98 3.97
C SER A 107 -19.71 8.87 4.23
N ALA A 108 -19.38 7.62 3.91
CA ALA A 108 -20.25 6.47 4.17
C ALA A 108 -20.52 6.30 5.67
N VAL A 109 -19.47 6.38 6.50
CA VAL A 109 -19.61 6.36 7.97
C VAL A 109 -20.43 7.56 8.45
N GLY A 110 -20.23 8.75 7.89
CA GLY A 110 -21.00 9.94 8.26
C GLY A 110 -22.48 9.84 7.95
N VAL A 111 -22.82 9.37 6.75
CA VAL A 111 -24.21 9.10 6.36
C VAL A 111 -24.83 8.07 7.29
N TRP A 112 -24.10 7.00 7.62
CA TRP A 112 -24.56 5.98 8.54
C TRP A 112 -24.80 6.55 9.96
N ILE A 113 -23.89 7.37 10.48
CA ILE A 113 -24.03 8.03 11.80
C ILE A 113 -25.26 8.95 11.83
N VAL A 114 -25.45 9.82 10.83
CA VAL A 114 -26.60 10.75 10.77
C VAL A 114 -27.93 9.99 10.80
N ARG A 115 -27.98 8.86 10.10
CA ARG A 115 -29.21 8.06 9.95
C ARG A 115 -29.52 7.20 11.16
N ASN A 116 -28.50 6.74 11.89
CA ASN A 116 -28.65 5.65 12.87
C ASN A 116 -28.26 6.02 14.30
N SER A 117 -27.47 7.08 14.52
CA SER A 117 -27.01 7.47 15.84
C SER A 117 -28.02 8.32 16.61
N LYS A 118 -28.01 8.12 17.92
CA LYS A 118 -28.73 8.97 18.88
C LYS A 118 -27.85 10.13 19.40
N ASP A 119 -26.52 10.00 19.32
CA ASP A 119 -25.53 11.05 19.63
C ASP A 119 -24.47 11.10 18.51
N GLU A 120 -24.68 11.94 17.50
CA GLU A 120 -23.77 12.02 16.36
C GLU A 120 -22.38 12.51 16.79
N GLY A 121 -22.33 13.45 17.74
CA GLY A 121 -21.07 14.00 18.24
C GLY A 121 -20.22 12.92 18.92
N LEU A 122 -20.82 12.12 19.80
CA LEU A 122 -20.12 11.01 20.45
C LEU A 122 -19.71 9.93 19.45
N SER A 123 -20.59 9.57 18.50
CA SER A 123 -20.27 8.60 17.46
C SER A 123 -19.05 9.03 16.63
N ILE A 124 -18.95 10.31 16.28
CA ILE A 124 -17.80 10.84 15.53
C ILE A 124 -16.52 10.80 16.36
N ILE A 125 -16.58 11.14 17.65
CA ILE A 125 -15.40 11.02 18.54
C ILE A 125 -14.96 9.55 18.64
N ILE A 126 -15.89 8.61 18.81
CA ILE A 126 -15.59 7.17 18.88
C ILE A 126 -14.95 6.71 17.57
N TYR A 127 -15.53 7.07 16.44
CA TYR A 127 -14.98 6.77 15.12
C TYR A 127 -13.55 7.29 14.96
N TYR A 128 -13.33 8.55 15.30
CA TYR A 128 -12.02 9.19 15.21
C TYR A 128 -10.99 8.53 16.14
N ALA A 129 -11.36 8.30 17.40
CA ALA A 129 -10.46 7.82 18.44
C ALA A 129 -10.10 6.33 18.32
N MET A 130 -11.02 5.51 17.81
CA MET A 130 -10.86 4.05 17.83
C MET A 130 -10.64 3.44 16.44
N PHE A 131 -11.14 4.09 15.38
CA PHE A 131 -11.27 3.39 14.10
C PHE A 131 -10.55 4.06 12.93
N LEU A 132 -10.46 5.38 12.89
CA LEU A 132 -9.89 6.12 11.76
C LEU A 132 -8.49 5.66 11.37
N PHE A 133 -7.55 5.66 12.32
CA PHE A 133 -6.13 5.44 12.03
C PHE A 133 -5.85 4.03 11.50
N VAL A 134 -6.30 2.98 12.20
CA VAL A 134 -6.00 1.62 11.78
C VAL A 134 -6.84 1.21 10.57
N TRP A 135 -8.13 1.52 10.55
CA TRP A 135 -9.01 0.91 9.54
C TRP A 135 -9.13 1.74 8.28
N ASN A 136 -9.04 3.07 8.36
CA ASN A 136 -9.08 3.89 7.15
C ASN A 136 -7.70 4.25 6.65
N PHE A 137 -6.72 4.46 7.55
CA PHE A 137 -5.39 4.89 7.11
C PHE A 137 -4.46 3.72 6.81
N SER A 138 -4.38 2.72 7.69
CA SER A 138 -3.56 1.53 7.46
C SER A 138 -4.30 0.49 6.61
N ALA A 139 -5.33 -0.16 7.15
CA ALA A 139 -6.05 -1.26 6.49
C ALA A 139 -7.07 -0.78 5.44
N LEU A 140 -6.65 0.10 4.52
CA LEU A 140 -7.47 0.87 3.60
C LEU A 140 -8.54 0.04 2.85
N ARG A 141 -8.15 -1.12 2.31
CA ARG A 141 -9.07 -2.05 1.62
C ARG A 141 -10.18 -2.56 2.55
N GLN A 142 -9.78 -2.98 3.75
CA GLN A 142 -10.70 -3.50 4.75
C GLN A 142 -11.61 -2.38 5.29
N GLY A 143 -11.06 -1.19 5.56
CA GLY A 143 -11.83 -0.01 5.99
C GLY A 143 -12.88 0.43 4.98
N LEU A 144 -12.55 0.36 3.68
CA LEU A 144 -13.50 0.61 2.59
C LEU A 144 -14.69 -0.34 2.67
N VAL A 145 -14.41 -1.64 2.76
CA VAL A 145 -15.46 -2.65 2.88
C VAL A 145 -16.30 -2.45 4.14
N ILE A 146 -15.67 -2.22 5.30
CA ILE A 146 -16.39 -1.99 6.55
C ILE A 146 -17.33 -0.79 6.38
N SER A 147 -16.81 0.36 5.95
CA SER A 147 -17.56 1.60 5.83
C SER A 147 -18.79 1.48 4.91
N LEU A 148 -18.64 0.80 3.76
CA LEU A 148 -19.74 0.57 2.83
C LEU A 148 -20.74 -0.47 3.35
N SER A 149 -20.25 -1.51 4.04
CA SER A 149 -21.11 -2.55 4.63
C SER A 149 -22.03 -2.03 5.73
N LEU A 150 -21.66 -0.93 6.41
CA LEU A 150 -22.52 -0.28 7.41
C LEU A 150 -23.82 0.22 6.78
N LEU A 151 -23.74 0.83 5.59
CA LEU A 151 -24.93 1.29 4.86
C LEU A 151 -25.73 0.11 4.31
N LEU A 152 -25.05 -0.93 3.81
CA LEU A 152 -25.72 -2.11 3.23
C LEU A 152 -26.47 -2.95 4.27
N LEU A 153 -25.93 -3.10 5.48
CA LEU A 153 -26.42 -4.08 6.47
C LEU A 153 -27.02 -3.46 7.73
N PHE A 154 -26.69 -2.21 8.05
CA PHE A 154 -27.00 -1.60 9.35
C PHE A 154 -27.69 -0.22 9.23
N ASP A 155 -28.25 0.12 8.06
CA ASP A 155 -29.06 1.33 7.89
C ASP A 155 -30.53 1.07 8.24
N LYS A 156 -31.02 1.71 9.32
CA LYS A 156 -32.41 1.64 9.77
C LYS A 156 -33.38 2.31 8.81
N ASN A 157 -32.94 3.32 8.07
CA ASN A 157 -33.78 4.07 7.15
C ASN A 157 -33.90 3.39 5.78
N GLN A 158 -33.03 2.43 5.48
CA GLN A 158 -32.99 1.76 4.19
C GLN A 158 -32.72 0.26 4.36
N LYS A 159 -33.79 -0.53 4.50
CA LYS A 159 -33.68 -1.99 4.57
C LYS A 159 -33.53 -2.56 3.16
N HIS A 160 -32.37 -3.14 2.89
CA HIS A 160 -32.06 -3.78 1.62
C HIS A 160 -32.60 -5.23 1.58
N SER A 161 -32.87 -5.74 0.37
CA SER A 161 -33.25 -7.15 0.20
C SER A 161 -32.05 -8.06 0.46
N ILE A 162 -32.30 -9.30 0.92
CA ILE A 162 -31.21 -10.26 1.18
C ILE A 162 -30.36 -10.54 -0.05
N ILE A 163 -30.98 -10.59 -1.24
CA ILE A 163 -30.28 -10.83 -2.51
C ILE A 163 -29.30 -9.69 -2.78
N LEU A 164 -29.72 -8.44 -2.59
CA LEU A 164 -28.86 -7.27 -2.73
C LEU A 164 -27.71 -7.31 -1.72
N SER A 165 -27.98 -7.69 -0.47
CA SER A 165 -26.92 -7.84 0.55
C SER A 165 -25.92 -8.93 0.18
N VAL A 166 -26.37 -10.08 -0.32
CA VAL A 166 -25.50 -11.19 -0.75
C VAL A 166 -24.62 -10.77 -1.93
N ILE A 167 -25.21 -10.16 -2.97
CA ILE A 167 -24.45 -9.66 -4.12
C ILE A 167 -23.46 -8.58 -3.67
N GLY A 168 -23.88 -7.65 -2.82
CA GLY A 168 -23.03 -6.59 -2.28
C GLY A 168 -21.83 -7.14 -1.52
N ILE A 169 -22.03 -8.16 -0.68
CA ILE A 169 -20.92 -8.84 0.03
C ILE A 169 -19.98 -9.53 -0.96
N GLY A 170 -20.51 -10.19 -2.00
CA GLY A 170 -19.72 -10.75 -3.09
C GLY A 170 -18.83 -9.70 -3.76
N LEU A 171 -19.39 -8.54 -4.11
CA LEU A 171 -18.64 -7.43 -4.70
C LEU A 171 -17.57 -6.88 -3.74
N PHE A 172 -17.91 -6.72 -2.46
CA PHE A 172 -16.94 -6.31 -1.45
C PHE A 172 -15.80 -7.31 -1.26
N SER A 173 -16.06 -8.61 -1.44
CA SER A 173 -15.03 -9.65 -1.35
C SER A 173 -13.98 -9.55 -2.47
N LEU A 174 -14.30 -8.90 -3.58
CA LEU A 174 -13.35 -8.60 -4.66
C LEU A 174 -12.37 -7.49 -4.26
N ILE A 175 -12.81 -6.55 -3.41
CA ILE A 175 -11.97 -5.48 -2.85
C ILE A 175 -11.14 -6.02 -1.69
N HIS A 176 -11.77 -6.81 -0.82
CA HIS A 176 -11.08 -7.44 0.29
C HIS A 176 -11.76 -8.74 0.73
N SER A 177 -11.03 -9.85 0.63
CA SER A 177 -11.55 -11.20 0.92
C SER A 177 -12.15 -11.38 2.32
N SER A 178 -11.75 -10.60 3.34
CA SER A 178 -12.38 -10.69 4.66
C SER A 178 -13.84 -10.23 4.67
N ALA A 179 -14.33 -9.57 3.62
CA ALA A 179 -15.74 -9.23 3.46
C ALA A 179 -16.68 -10.44 3.59
N LEU A 180 -16.19 -11.65 3.31
CA LEU A 180 -16.97 -12.88 3.44
C LEU A 180 -17.49 -13.12 4.87
N ILE A 181 -16.87 -12.54 5.90
CA ILE A 181 -17.40 -12.60 7.28
C ILE A 181 -18.76 -11.91 7.42
N LEU A 182 -19.10 -10.99 6.51
CA LEU A 182 -20.41 -10.34 6.48
C LEU A 182 -21.55 -11.34 6.21
N TYR A 183 -21.28 -12.48 5.57
CA TYR A 183 -22.27 -13.55 5.44
C TYR A 183 -22.65 -14.14 6.81
N LEU A 184 -21.68 -14.26 7.72
CA LEU A 184 -21.96 -14.67 9.10
C LEU A 184 -22.83 -13.63 9.81
N ILE A 185 -22.57 -12.34 9.59
CA ILE A 185 -23.43 -11.25 10.12
C ILE A 185 -24.86 -11.35 9.58
N LEU A 186 -25.04 -11.63 8.29
CA LEU A 186 -26.38 -11.84 7.70
C LEU A 186 -27.14 -13.00 8.34
N ILE A 187 -26.44 -14.09 8.68
CA ILE A 187 -27.04 -15.22 9.39
C ILE A 187 -27.43 -14.78 10.81
N ILE A 188 -26.54 -14.12 11.54
CA ILE A 188 -26.77 -13.63 12.90
C ILE A 188 -27.97 -12.67 12.95
N GLN A 189 -28.12 -11.77 11.97
CA GLN A 189 -29.25 -10.81 11.88
C GLN A 189 -30.65 -11.46 11.83
N ARG A 190 -30.71 -12.75 11.46
CA ARG A 190 -31.94 -13.53 11.33
C ARG A 190 -32.22 -14.42 12.55
N LEU A 191 -31.26 -14.57 13.43
CA LEU A 191 -31.41 -15.33 14.67
C LEU A 191 -31.85 -14.38 15.77
N ASP A 192 -32.72 -14.86 16.65
CA ASP A 192 -33.12 -14.11 17.84
C ASP A 192 -32.35 -14.62 19.06
N PHE A 193 -31.43 -13.79 19.56
CA PHE A 193 -30.61 -14.14 20.71
C PHE A 193 -31.19 -13.56 22.00
N SER A 194 -31.26 -14.39 23.04
CA SER A 194 -31.47 -13.88 24.38
C SER A 194 -30.15 -13.41 24.99
N LYS A 195 -30.20 -12.48 25.95
CA LYS A 195 -29.04 -12.06 26.76
C LYS A 195 -28.29 -13.26 27.35
N ARG A 196 -29.03 -14.27 27.81
CA ARG A 196 -28.47 -15.52 28.35
C ARG A 196 -27.74 -16.34 27.28
N SER A 197 -28.32 -16.43 26.08
CA SER A 197 -27.68 -17.12 24.96
C SER A 197 -26.35 -16.46 24.57
N ILE A 198 -26.31 -15.13 24.52
CA ILE A 198 -25.08 -14.36 24.22
C ILE A 198 -24.01 -14.63 25.28
N LEU A 199 -24.38 -14.60 26.56
CA LEU A 199 -23.46 -14.92 27.66
C LEU A 199 -22.89 -16.34 27.54
N ILE A 200 -23.73 -17.34 27.24
CA ILE A 200 -23.30 -18.73 27.05
C ILE A 200 -22.32 -18.85 25.87
N ILE A 201 -22.65 -18.23 24.73
CA ILE A 201 -21.78 -18.23 23.54
C ILE A 201 -20.43 -17.58 23.87
N PHE A 202 -20.44 -16.46 24.58
CA PHE A 202 -19.23 -15.74 24.95
C PHE A 202 -18.35 -16.56 25.90
N VAL A 203 -18.91 -17.09 26.99
CA VAL A 203 -18.16 -17.94 27.92
C VAL A 203 -17.63 -19.20 27.21
N GLY A 204 -18.46 -19.83 26.36
CA GLY A 204 -18.05 -20.96 25.53
C GLY A 204 -16.87 -20.62 24.62
N SER A 205 -16.86 -19.43 23.99
CA SER A 205 -15.75 -18.97 23.15
C SER A 205 -14.46 -18.73 23.93
N ILE A 206 -14.54 -18.23 25.17
CA ILE A 206 -13.37 -18.09 26.06
C ILE A 206 -12.83 -19.48 26.43
N LEU A 207 -13.70 -20.42 26.80
CA LEU A 207 -13.25 -21.78 27.10
C LEU A 207 -12.60 -22.44 25.88
N PHE A 208 -13.17 -22.23 24.69
CA PHE A 208 -12.61 -22.71 23.43
C PHE A 208 -11.24 -22.09 23.13
N SER A 209 -11.00 -20.81 23.46
CA SER A 209 -9.71 -20.14 23.24
C SER A 209 -8.53 -20.73 24.02
N VAL A 210 -8.82 -21.47 25.09
CA VAL A 210 -7.79 -22.15 25.90
C VAL A 210 -7.29 -23.42 25.21
N LEU A 211 -8.04 -23.96 24.24
CA LEU A 211 -7.65 -25.17 23.52
C LEU A 211 -6.36 -24.94 22.72
N PRO A 212 -5.48 -25.95 22.61
CA PRO A 212 -4.23 -25.89 21.86
C PRO A 212 -4.47 -25.97 20.33
N LEU A 213 -5.28 -25.05 19.79
CA LEU A 213 -5.69 -25.05 18.38
C LEU A 213 -4.52 -24.96 17.42
N THR A 214 -3.46 -24.26 17.79
CA THR A 214 -2.23 -24.21 16.98
C THR A 214 -1.62 -25.59 16.76
N GLN A 215 -1.61 -26.43 17.79
CA GLN A 215 -1.12 -27.81 17.72
C GLN A 215 -2.09 -28.71 16.95
N LEU A 216 -3.40 -28.51 17.13
CA LEU A 216 -4.43 -29.27 16.43
C LEU A 216 -4.50 -28.96 14.92
N LEU A 217 -4.23 -27.72 14.53
CA LEU A 217 -4.29 -27.25 13.14
C LEU A 217 -2.97 -27.40 12.39
N SER A 218 -1.84 -27.55 13.09
CA SER A 218 -0.52 -27.71 12.46
C SER A 218 -0.44 -28.82 11.40
N PRO A 219 -1.03 -30.03 11.59
CA PRO A 219 -1.05 -31.07 10.56
C PRO A 219 -1.77 -30.67 9.26
N PHE A 220 -2.63 -29.65 9.32
CA PHE A 220 -3.42 -29.15 8.20
C PHE A 220 -2.86 -27.86 7.59
N SER A 221 -1.63 -27.48 7.97
CA SER A 221 -0.97 -26.26 7.47
C SER A 221 -0.77 -26.22 5.95
N SER A 222 -0.87 -27.34 5.25
CA SER A 222 -0.87 -27.40 3.78
C SER A 222 -2.15 -26.83 3.14
N ILE A 223 -3.25 -26.74 3.89
CA ILE A 223 -4.50 -26.15 3.41
C ILE A 223 -4.35 -24.62 3.43
N GLY A 224 -4.53 -23.96 2.28
CA GLY A 224 -4.23 -22.52 2.13
C GLY A 224 -4.97 -21.57 3.08
N ILE A 225 -6.14 -21.94 3.61
CA ILE A 225 -6.81 -21.12 4.64
C ILE A 225 -6.15 -21.31 6.01
N VAL A 226 -5.73 -22.53 6.33
CA VAL A 226 -5.07 -22.86 7.60
C VAL A 226 -3.69 -22.24 7.63
N SER A 227 -2.91 -22.32 6.53
CA SER A 227 -1.59 -21.68 6.43
C SER A 227 -1.64 -20.20 6.78
N ARG A 228 -2.63 -19.46 6.23
CA ARG A 228 -2.84 -18.04 6.54
C ARG A 228 -3.15 -17.77 8.01
N PHE A 229 -3.91 -18.62 8.68
CA PHE A 229 -4.13 -18.47 10.13
C PHE A 229 -2.87 -18.81 10.92
N MET A 230 -2.09 -19.79 10.48
CA MET A 230 -0.84 -20.20 11.12
C MET A 230 0.26 -19.13 11.01
N GLU A 231 0.27 -18.30 9.96
CA GLU A 231 1.16 -17.13 9.87
C GLU A 231 0.96 -16.13 11.01
N TYR A 232 -0.26 -16.04 11.55
CA TYR A 232 -0.60 -15.16 12.66
C TYR A 232 -0.69 -15.89 14.00
N ALA A 233 -0.34 -17.17 14.04
CA ALA A 233 -0.42 -17.97 15.25
C ALA A 233 0.66 -17.53 16.25
N SER A 234 0.23 -17.04 17.41
CA SER A 234 1.11 -16.82 18.56
C SER A 234 0.73 -17.84 19.62
N GLY A 235 1.69 -18.70 20.02
CA GLY A 235 1.50 -19.86 20.90
C GLY A 235 0.26 -19.78 21.80
N GLY A 236 -0.71 -20.66 21.54
CA GLY A 236 -2.06 -20.60 22.11
C GLY A 236 -2.13 -20.75 23.64
N GLY A 237 -3.35 -20.69 24.16
CA GLY A 237 -3.65 -20.93 25.58
C GLY A 237 -3.86 -19.64 26.39
N ILE A 238 -3.76 -19.77 27.72
CA ILE A 238 -4.13 -18.72 28.70
C ILE A 238 -3.41 -17.39 28.45
N ARG A 239 -2.20 -17.41 27.89
CA ARG A 239 -1.45 -16.20 27.57
C ARG A 239 -2.20 -15.26 26.63
N ASN A 240 -2.95 -15.79 25.65
CA ASN A 240 -3.70 -14.98 24.70
C ASN A 240 -4.94 -14.31 25.35
N LEU A 241 -5.48 -14.92 26.42
CA LEU A 241 -6.60 -14.38 27.19
C LEU A 241 -6.21 -13.19 28.07
N VAL A 242 -4.98 -13.18 28.59
CA VAL A 242 -4.50 -12.11 29.48
C VAL A 242 -3.83 -10.94 28.75
N THR A 243 -3.87 -10.93 27.42
CA THR A 243 -3.38 -9.77 26.65
C THR A 243 -4.26 -8.55 26.90
N PHE A 244 -3.68 -7.35 26.83
CA PHE A 244 -4.42 -6.09 26.94
C PHE A 244 -5.62 -6.03 25.97
N ALA A 245 -5.41 -6.50 24.74
CA ALA A 245 -6.44 -6.56 23.71
C ALA A 245 -7.63 -7.46 24.10
N SER A 246 -7.37 -8.62 24.71
CA SER A 246 -8.40 -9.54 25.18
C SER A 246 -9.13 -9.00 26.41
N LEU A 247 -8.38 -8.46 27.38
CA LEU A 247 -8.95 -7.86 28.59
C LEU A 247 -9.84 -6.66 28.27
N ALA A 248 -9.41 -5.76 27.38
CA ALA A 248 -10.22 -4.63 26.94
C ALA A 248 -11.55 -5.09 26.31
N ARG A 249 -11.53 -6.16 25.50
CA ARG A 249 -12.75 -6.74 24.92
C ARG A 249 -13.67 -7.36 25.95
N ILE A 250 -13.14 -8.05 26.96
CA ILE A 250 -13.92 -8.58 28.09
C ILE A 250 -14.60 -7.43 28.85
N VAL A 251 -13.86 -6.37 29.17
CA VAL A 251 -14.41 -5.19 29.87
C VAL A 251 -15.52 -4.53 29.06
N ILE A 252 -15.32 -4.35 27.75
CA ILE A 252 -16.34 -3.76 26.86
C ILE A 252 -17.57 -4.66 26.73
N PHE A 253 -17.37 -5.98 26.59
CA PHE A 253 -18.45 -6.95 26.54
C PHE A 253 -19.28 -6.90 27.84
N VAL A 254 -18.63 -7.00 29.00
CA VAL A 254 -19.30 -6.94 30.31
C VAL A 254 -20.02 -5.62 30.48
N GLY A 255 -19.35 -4.50 30.20
CA GLY A 255 -19.94 -3.16 30.26
C GLY A 255 -21.20 -3.04 29.41
N THR A 256 -21.18 -3.58 28.19
CA THR A 256 -22.33 -3.55 27.29
C THR A 256 -23.46 -4.47 27.78
N VAL A 257 -23.15 -5.67 28.28
CA VAL A 257 -24.15 -6.61 28.81
C VAL A 257 -24.85 -6.06 30.05
N LEU A 258 -24.15 -5.29 30.90
CA LEU A 258 -24.76 -4.62 32.06
C LEU A 258 -25.89 -3.67 31.65
N PHE A 259 -25.76 -3.02 30.48
CA PHE A 259 -26.75 -2.09 29.95
C PHE A 259 -27.68 -2.69 28.89
N TYR A 260 -27.55 -3.99 28.60
CA TYR A 260 -28.26 -4.68 27.51
C TYR A 260 -29.77 -4.38 27.50
N ASP A 261 -30.46 -4.58 28.62
CA ASP A 261 -31.91 -4.42 28.70
C ASP A 261 -32.37 -2.96 28.50
N VAL A 262 -31.49 -1.99 28.75
CA VAL A 262 -31.75 -0.56 28.55
C VAL A 262 -31.61 -0.17 27.08
N ILE A 263 -30.62 -0.74 26.39
CA ILE A 263 -30.25 -0.35 25.02
C ILE A 263 -30.91 -1.21 23.93
N THR A 264 -31.59 -2.30 24.29
CA THR A 264 -32.23 -3.26 23.36
C THR A 264 -33.75 -3.17 23.31
N LYS A 265 -34.32 -2.01 23.65
CA LYS A 265 -35.78 -1.80 23.68
C LYS A 265 -36.43 -1.88 22.30
N ASP A 266 -35.73 -1.42 21.28
CA ASP A 266 -36.17 -1.51 19.88
C ASP A 266 -35.54 -2.73 19.21
N LEU A 267 -36.26 -3.36 18.26
CA LEU A 267 -35.80 -4.57 17.59
C LEU A 267 -34.53 -4.33 16.75
N ASP A 268 -34.43 -3.18 16.07
CA ASP A 268 -33.25 -2.87 15.26
C ASP A 268 -32.05 -2.53 16.16
N ASP A 269 -32.27 -1.80 17.27
CA ASP A 269 -31.25 -1.60 18.32
C ASP A 269 -30.78 -2.94 18.92
N LYS A 270 -31.70 -3.85 19.24
CA LYS A 270 -31.39 -5.18 19.77
C LYS A 270 -30.49 -5.95 18.83
N LYS A 271 -30.85 -6.06 17.55
CA LYS A 271 -30.04 -6.78 16.55
C LYS A 271 -28.63 -6.22 16.43
N LEU A 272 -28.50 -4.90 16.44
CA LEU A 272 -27.20 -4.23 16.38
C LEU A 272 -26.33 -4.59 17.60
N VAL A 273 -26.91 -4.54 18.80
CA VAL A 273 -26.22 -4.89 20.06
C VAL A 273 -25.87 -6.38 20.10
N ASP A 274 -26.75 -7.27 19.66
CA ASP A 274 -26.51 -8.71 19.59
C ASP A 274 -25.30 -9.01 18.70
N ILE A 275 -25.24 -8.42 17.51
CA ILE A 275 -24.14 -8.59 16.55
C ILE A 275 -22.84 -8.04 17.15
N PHE A 276 -22.88 -6.85 17.73
CA PHE A 276 -21.73 -6.25 18.42
C PHE A 276 -21.17 -7.19 19.50
N LEU A 277 -22.05 -7.76 20.35
CA LEU A 277 -21.65 -8.67 21.42
C LEU A 277 -21.11 -10.02 20.90
N ILE A 278 -21.75 -10.60 19.88
CA ILE A 278 -21.30 -11.85 19.24
C ILE A 278 -19.92 -11.67 18.58
N GLY A 279 -19.60 -10.46 18.11
CA GLY A 279 -18.27 -10.11 17.60
C GLY A 279 -17.13 -10.43 18.55
N PHE A 280 -17.33 -10.23 19.86
CA PHE A 280 -16.32 -10.59 20.85
C PHE A 280 -16.13 -12.11 20.96
N SER A 281 -17.21 -12.89 20.80
CA SER A 281 -17.12 -14.34 20.74
C SER A 281 -16.33 -14.81 19.51
N VAL A 282 -16.53 -14.18 18.35
CA VAL A 282 -15.74 -14.45 17.13
C VAL A 282 -14.25 -14.19 17.37
N TYR A 283 -13.90 -13.10 18.06
CA TYR A 283 -12.52 -12.83 18.45
C TYR A 283 -11.91 -13.96 19.29
N PHE A 284 -12.61 -14.41 20.34
CA PHE A 284 -12.08 -15.45 21.22
C PHE A 284 -11.96 -16.81 20.53
N LEU A 285 -12.92 -17.17 19.65
CA LEU A 285 -12.82 -18.37 18.82
C LEU A 285 -11.56 -18.38 17.93
N LEU A 286 -11.11 -17.22 17.49
CA LEU A 286 -9.95 -17.06 16.61
C LEU A 286 -8.68 -16.60 17.35
N SER A 287 -8.71 -16.48 18.67
CA SER A 287 -7.63 -15.87 19.46
C SER A 287 -6.32 -16.66 19.50
N PHE A 288 -6.29 -17.87 18.93
CA PHE A 288 -5.06 -18.58 18.61
C PHE A 288 -4.23 -17.85 17.52
N ALA A 289 -4.88 -17.01 16.72
CA ALA A 289 -4.29 -16.11 15.74
C ALA A 289 -4.75 -14.65 15.99
N PRO A 290 -4.21 -13.94 17.00
CA PRO A 290 -4.78 -12.68 17.52
C PRO A 290 -4.94 -11.57 16.47
N VAL A 291 -4.01 -11.47 15.51
CA VAL A 291 -4.07 -10.48 14.43
C VAL A 291 -5.25 -10.77 13.51
N ALA A 292 -5.40 -12.03 13.08
CA ALA A 292 -6.54 -12.47 12.29
C ALA A 292 -7.85 -12.27 13.07
N ALA A 293 -7.89 -12.68 14.34
CA ALA A 293 -9.05 -12.47 15.21
C ALA A 293 -9.46 -11.00 15.30
N GLY A 294 -8.50 -10.09 15.45
CA GLY A 294 -8.74 -8.65 15.43
C GLY A 294 -9.35 -8.17 14.11
N ARG A 295 -8.79 -8.63 12.98
CA ARG A 295 -9.29 -8.31 11.63
C ARG A 295 -10.66 -8.91 11.32
N PHE A 296 -11.05 -10.05 11.87
CA PHE A 296 -12.41 -10.57 11.68
C PHE A 296 -13.43 -9.91 12.62
N ALA A 297 -13.05 -9.70 13.88
CA ALA A 297 -13.94 -9.13 14.89
C ALA A 297 -14.28 -7.66 14.62
N ILE A 298 -13.45 -6.92 13.86
CA ILE A 298 -13.69 -5.50 13.60
C ILE A 298 -15.03 -5.24 12.89
N TYR A 299 -15.48 -6.12 12.00
CA TYR A 299 -16.76 -5.99 11.30
C TYR A 299 -17.96 -5.92 12.25
N PHE A 300 -17.81 -6.49 13.46
CA PHE A 300 -18.79 -6.45 14.53
C PHE A 300 -18.49 -5.30 15.49
N TYR A 301 -17.21 -5.17 15.89
CA TYR A 301 -16.77 -4.21 16.89
C TYR A 301 -16.90 -2.74 16.43
N PHE A 302 -16.87 -2.47 15.13
CA PHE A 302 -17.12 -1.14 14.58
C PHE A 302 -18.50 -0.58 14.96
N LEU A 303 -19.46 -1.45 15.27
CA LEU A 303 -20.78 -1.06 15.79
C LEU A 303 -20.71 -0.33 17.14
N ALA A 304 -19.56 -0.35 17.84
CA ALA A 304 -19.31 0.49 19.03
C ALA A 304 -19.60 1.97 18.77
N VAL A 305 -19.42 2.45 17.53
CA VAL A 305 -19.76 3.81 17.10
C VAL A 305 -21.20 4.18 17.42
N LEU A 306 -22.13 3.21 17.42
CA LEU A 306 -23.54 3.42 17.78
C LEU A 306 -23.90 2.83 19.15
N VAL A 307 -23.33 1.69 19.55
CA VAL A 307 -23.63 1.04 20.83
C VAL A 307 -23.23 1.92 22.03
N PHE A 308 -22.06 2.55 22.00
CA PHE A 308 -21.62 3.38 23.13
C PHE A 308 -22.50 4.63 23.33
N PRO A 309 -22.89 5.38 22.29
CA PRO A 309 -23.93 6.40 22.39
C PRO A 309 -25.23 5.89 23.02
N MET A 310 -25.71 4.71 22.62
CA MET A 310 -26.92 4.12 23.20
C MET A 310 -26.79 3.89 24.70
N ILE A 311 -25.62 3.44 25.18
CA ILE A 311 -25.35 3.27 26.61
C ILE A 311 -25.42 4.61 27.33
N THR A 312 -24.82 5.67 26.78
CA THR A 312 -24.80 6.99 27.44
C THR A 312 -26.14 7.70 27.45
N GLN A 313 -27.00 7.46 26.45
CA GLN A 313 -28.31 8.09 26.32
C GLN A 313 -29.47 7.22 26.81
N GLY A 314 -29.19 5.99 27.24
CA GLY A 314 -30.22 5.07 27.73
C GLY A 314 -30.99 5.69 28.89
N THR A 315 -32.31 5.80 28.76
CA THR A 315 -33.17 6.20 29.89
C THR A 315 -33.27 5.04 30.87
N TYR A 316 -32.62 5.15 32.03
CA TYR A 316 -32.53 4.09 33.05
C TYR A 316 -33.81 3.90 33.89
N GLY A 317 -34.99 3.98 33.27
CA GLY A 317 -36.29 3.58 33.82
C GLY A 317 -36.50 3.89 35.32
N GLU A 318 -36.79 2.84 36.10
CA GLU A 318 -37.05 2.85 37.56
C GLU A 318 -35.91 3.48 38.40
N TYR A 319 -34.73 3.67 37.81
CA TYR A 319 -33.56 4.31 38.43
C TYR A 319 -33.33 5.76 37.95
N SER A 320 -34.37 6.45 37.45
CA SER A 320 -34.29 7.83 36.92
C SER A 320 -33.64 8.88 37.85
N ARG A 321 -33.57 8.63 39.17
CA ARG A 321 -32.79 9.46 40.10
C ARG A 321 -31.31 9.08 40.14
N LEU A 322 -31.01 7.78 40.07
CA LEU A 322 -29.63 7.26 40.04
C LEU A 322 -28.95 7.57 38.69
N SER A 323 -29.72 7.68 37.60
CA SER A 323 -29.19 8.02 36.28
C SER A 323 -28.48 9.37 36.21
N TYR A 324 -28.90 10.36 37.01
CA TYR A 324 -28.22 11.66 37.09
C TYR A 324 -26.82 11.57 37.70
N LEU A 325 -26.57 10.58 38.58
CA LEU A 325 -25.26 10.34 39.19
C LEU A 325 -24.42 9.35 38.36
N VAL A 326 -25.05 8.35 37.76
CA VAL A 326 -24.37 7.29 37.00
C VAL A 326 -23.96 7.77 35.61
N SER A 327 -24.77 8.58 34.93
CA SER A 327 -24.48 9.05 33.57
C SER A 327 -23.18 9.86 33.47
N PRO A 328 -22.88 10.84 34.36
CA PRO A 328 -21.59 11.53 34.36
C PRO A 328 -20.39 10.60 34.56
N ILE A 329 -20.52 9.57 35.38
CA ILE A 329 -19.45 8.59 35.63
C ILE A 329 -19.21 7.74 34.38
N ILE A 330 -20.26 7.20 33.76
CA ILE A 330 -20.16 6.46 32.49
C ILE A 330 -19.49 7.33 31.43
N TYR A 331 -19.90 8.59 31.37
CA TYR A 331 -19.33 9.56 30.43
C TYR A 331 -17.85 9.80 30.68
N LEU A 332 -17.44 10.02 31.93
CA LEU A 332 -16.05 10.21 32.32
C LEU A 332 -15.19 8.98 31.96
N VAL A 333 -15.69 7.78 32.26
CA VAL A 333 -15.04 6.50 31.92
C VAL A 333 -14.89 6.37 30.41
N LEU A 334 -15.95 6.67 29.65
CA LEU A 334 -15.93 6.60 28.19
C LEU A 334 -14.96 7.61 27.58
N ILE A 335 -14.96 8.87 28.01
CA ILE A 335 -14.02 9.88 27.50
C ILE A 335 -12.58 9.51 27.84
N SER A 336 -12.33 8.99 29.05
CA SER A 336 -11.01 8.50 29.45
C SER A 336 -10.56 7.33 28.57
N PHE A 337 -11.45 6.37 28.33
CA PHE A 337 -11.21 5.25 27.42
C PHE A 337 -10.91 5.74 26.00
N LEU A 338 -11.69 6.69 25.46
CA LEU A 338 -11.48 7.25 24.14
C LEU A 338 -10.16 8.02 24.01
N GLY A 339 -9.73 8.73 25.05
CA GLY A 339 -8.41 9.37 25.10
C GLY A 339 -7.29 8.33 25.05
N LEU A 340 -7.40 7.25 25.83
CA LEU A 340 -6.43 6.15 25.81
C LEU A 340 -6.41 5.42 24.46
N SER A 341 -7.58 5.13 23.88
CA SER A 341 -7.69 4.53 22.55
C SER A 341 -7.07 5.42 21.49
N PHE A 342 -7.39 6.71 21.47
CA PHE A 342 -6.81 7.66 20.53
C PHE A 342 -5.27 7.68 20.60
N MET A 343 -4.71 7.77 21.80
CA MET A 343 -3.25 7.74 21.99
C MET A 343 -2.64 6.40 21.54
N LYS A 344 -3.29 5.28 21.86
CA LYS A 344 -2.86 3.94 21.43
C LYS A 344 -2.89 3.80 19.92
N GLU A 345 -3.95 4.26 19.26
CA GLU A 345 -4.10 4.13 17.80
C GLU A 345 -3.11 5.04 17.07
N LEU A 346 -2.94 6.28 17.54
CA LEU A 346 -1.95 7.19 16.96
C LEU A 346 -0.52 6.65 17.15
N SER A 347 -0.20 6.11 18.34
CA SER A 347 1.11 5.50 18.57
C SER A 347 1.33 4.24 17.72
N SER A 348 0.28 3.43 17.53
CA SER A 348 0.34 2.22 16.70
C SER A 348 0.55 2.59 15.23
N MET A 349 -0.13 3.63 14.75
CA MET A 349 0.06 4.17 13.40
C MET A 349 1.51 4.64 13.18
N VAL A 350 2.07 5.46 14.08
CA VAL A 350 3.46 5.95 13.99
C VAL A 350 4.46 4.80 13.95
N TYR A 351 4.27 3.81 14.83
CA TYR A 351 5.15 2.65 14.91
C TYR A 351 5.08 1.82 13.62
N GLN A 352 3.88 1.56 13.12
CA GLN A 352 3.67 0.71 11.94
C GLN A 352 4.00 1.40 10.62
N SER A 353 3.91 2.72 10.54
CA SER A 353 4.39 3.48 9.38
C SER A 353 5.91 3.67 9.40
N GLU A 354 6.60 3.17 10.43
CA GLU A 354 8.05 3.34 10.62
C GLU A 354 8.49 4.80 10.53
N TYR A 355 7.65 5.68 11.07
CA TYR A 355 7.90 7.12 11.09
C TYR A 355 9.02 7.45 12.07
N ILE A 356 10.04 8.18 11.60
CA ILE A 356 11.18 8.61 12.40
C ILE A 356 10.69 9.67 13.39
N LYS A 357 10.46 9.23 14.62
CA LYS A 357 9.92 10.10 15.67
C LYS A 357 11.00 11.06 16.18
N THR A 358 10.96 12.30 15.71
CA THR A 358 11.82 13.38 16.20
C THR A 358 11.28 14.06 17.47
N ASP A 359 9.96 14.05 17.66
CA ASP A 359 9.27 14.79 18.72
C ASP A 359 8.45 13.93 19.69
N LYS A 360 8.12 14.47 20.88
CA LYS A 360 7.20 13.82 21.83
C LYS A 360 5.79 13.64 21.26
N LEU A 361 5.34 14.58 20.42
CA LEU A 361 4.05 14.57 19.74
C LEU A 361 4.22 14.13 18.29
N THR A 362 3.21 13.45 17.75
CA THR A 362 3.22 13.05 16.35
C THR A 362 2.91 14.22 15.44
N ASN A 363 3.86 14.56 14.57
CA ASN A 363 3.69 15.56 13.52
C ASN A 363 2.75 15.05 12.42
N TYR A 364 2.06 15.98 11.76
CA TYR A 364 1.15 15.64 10.66
C TYR A 364 1.84 15.95 9.34
N THR A 365 2.23 14.89 8.65
CA THR A 365 2.78 14.95 7.29
C THR A 365 1.63 14.95 6.28
N ASN A 366 1.67 15.91 5.37
CA ASN A 366 0.66 16.16 4.35
C ASN A 366 1.32 16.39 2.99
N VAL A 367 0.52 16.39 1.94
CA VAL A 367 1.00 16.49 0.55
C VAL A 367 1.75 17.79 0.25
N PHE A 368 1.59 18.84 1.06
CA PHE A 368 2.27 20.13 0.89
C PHE A 368 3.58 20.25 1.69
N ASN A 369 3.82 19.36 2.65
CA ASN A 369 5.06 19.30 3.44
C ASN A 369 5.64 17.87 3.44
N LYS A 370 5.59 17.19 2.28
CA LYS A 370 6.10 15.83 2.14
C LYS A 370 7.62 15.82 2.25
N GLU A 371 8.15 15.06 3.19
CA GLU A 371 9.57 14.71 3.28
C GLU A 371 9.66 13.19 3.43
N THR A 372 9.96 12.48 2.33
CA THR A 372 10.07 11.00 2.29
C THR A 372 11.13 10.43 3.26
N PRO A 373 12.27 11.10 3.53
CA PRO A 373 13.26 10.63 4.50
C PRO A 373 12.74 10.48 5.94
N GLU A 374 11.53 10.96 6.25
CA GLU A 374 10.92 10.77 7.58
C GLU A 374 10.45 9.32 7.85
N PHE A 375 10.58 8.39 6.90
CA PHE A 375 10.05 7.02 7.00
C PHE A 375 11.12 5.96 6.70
N LYS A 376 11.28 4.98 7.59
CA LYS A 376 12.26 3.87 7.41
C LYS A 376 11.74 2.69 6.59
N SER A 377 10.50 2.77 6.12
CA SER A 377 9.88 1.69 5.37
C SER A 377 10.55 1.48 4.02
N ILE A 378 10.86 0.23 3.68
CA ILE A 378 11.32 -0.19 2.35
C ILE A 378 10.48 0.45 1.24
N TYR A 379 9.16 0.48 1.39
CA TYR A 379 8.28 1.04 0.37
C TYR A 379 8.36 2.57 0.29
N ALA A 380 8.63 3.25 1.42
CA ALA A 380 8.84 4.68 1.40
C ALA A 380 10.11 5.03 0.64
N PHE A 381 11.18 4.27 0.88
CA PHE A 381 12.44 4.38 0.15
C PHE A 381 12.26 4.12 -1.35
N LEU A 382 11.60 3.04 -1.74
CA LEU A 382 11.34 2.73 -3.16
C LEU A 382 10.46 3.79 -3.84
N VAL A 383 9.49 4.36 -3.14
CA VAL A 383 8.69 5.48 -3.64
C VAL A 383 9.54 6.75 -3.79
N GLY A 384 10.50 6.99 -2.89
CA GLY A 384 11.47 8.08 -3.02
C GLY A 384 12.30 7.94 -4.30
N LEU A 385 12.85 6.75 -4.55
CA LEU A 385 13.58 6.46 -5.79
C LEU A 385 12.73 6.69 -7.04
N ILE A 386 11.44 6.30 -7.00
CA ILE A 386 10.48 6.57 -8.08
C ILE A 386 10.30 8.08 -8.32
N ASP A 387 10.10 8.86 -7.25
CA ASP A 387 9.93 10.30 -7.34
C ASP A 387 11.19 10.95 -7.96
N ASP A 388 12.39 10.52 -7.52
CA ASP A 388 13.68 11.01 -8.04
C ASP A 388 13.88 10.63 -9.52
N GLU A 389 13.59 9.39 -9.90
CA GLU A 389 13.64 8.92 -11.30
C GLU A 389 12.70 9.73 -12.22
N ASN A 390 11.48 9.99 -11.76
CA ASN A 390 10.49 10.76 -12.53
C ASN A 390 10.92 12.22 -12.70
N GLU A 391 11.53 12.83 -11.68
CA GLU A 391 12.09 14.18 -11.78
C GLU A 391 13.24 14.22 -12.78
N LEU A 392 14.17 13.26 -12.70
CA LEU A 392 15.29 13.12 -13.63
C LEU A 392 14.80 12.97 -15.07
N LEU A 393 13.84 12.07 -15.32
CA LEU A 393 13.23 11.87 -16.64
C LEU A 393 12.58 13.16 -17.16
N SER A 394 11.81 13.86 -16.33
CA SER A 394 11.16 15.11 -16.72
C SER A 394 12.16 16.20 -17.12
N ASN A 395 13.30 16.27 -16.43
CA ASN A 395 14.36 17.22 -16.73
C ASN A 395 15.10 16.86 -18.02
N GLU A 396 15.41 15.59 -18.23
CA GLU A 396 16.09 15.13 -19.44
C GLU A 396 15.22 15.22 -20.69
N ILE A 397 13.91 14.90 -20.61
CA ILE A 397 12.98 15.08 -21.75
C ILE A 397 12.98 16.55 -22.24
N LYS A 398 13.12 17.52 -21.34
CA LYS A 398 13.22 18.95 -21.72
C LYS A 398 14.54 19.28 -22.43
N LEU A 399 15.61 18.57 -22.13
CA LEU A 399 16.93 18.74 -22.72
C LEU A 399 17.12 17.92 -24.00
N GLU A 400 16.33 16.86 -24.17
CA GLU A 400 16.41 15.90 -25.26
C GLU A 400 16.49 16.56 -26.65
N PRO A 401 15.66 17.58 -27.00
CA PRO A 401 15.72 18.21 -28.32
C PRO A 401 17.09 18.86 -28.61
N ASN A 402 17.79 19.36 -27.59
CA ASN A 402 19.11 19.95 -27.80
C ASN A 402 20.17 18.88 -28.10
N LYS A 403 20.01 17.68 -27.53
CA LYS A 403 20.90 16.53 -27.75
C LYS A 403 20.62 15.83 -29.08
N SER A 404 19.34 15.69 -29.45
CA SER A 404 18.90 14.79 -30.54
C SER A 404 18.66 15.47 -31.89
N ASN A 405 18.57 16.81 -31.96
CA ASN A 405 18.30 17.52 -33.22
C ASN A 405 19.50 17.60 -34.16
N ASN A 406 20.72 17.54 -33.63
CA ASN A 406 21.93 17.57 -34.44
C ASN A 406 22.43 16.15 -34.68
N ILE A 407 22.64 15.79 -35.94
CA ILE A 407 23.22 14.50 -36.32
C ILE A 407 24.73 14.67 -36.45
N VAL A 408 25.48 13.87 -35.70
CA VAL A 408 26.94 13.81 -35.75
C VAL A 408 27.37 12.62 -36.60
N SER A 409 28.46 12.75 -37.35
CA SER A 409 28.99 11.62 -38.13
C SER A 409 29.48 10.51 -37.22
N ALA A 410 29.00 9.29 -37.46
CA ALA A 410 29.45 8.07 -36.82
C ALA A 410 30.94 7.80 -37.09
N THR A 411 31.71 7.38 -36.09
CA THR A 411 33.14 7.06 -36.21
C THR A 411 33.46 5.63 -35.75
N LYS A 412 34.61 5.08 -36.17
CA LYS A 412 35.00 3.71 -35.80
C LYS A 412 35.33 3.53 -34.31
N ASP A 413 35.63 4.63 -33.65
CA ASP A 413 35.97 4.66 -32.22
C ASP A 413 34.72 4.85 -31.34
N ASP A 414 33.56 5.06 -31.94
CA ASP A 414 32.30 5.20 -31.22
C ASP A 414 31.59 3.85 -31.05
N ASN A 415 30.94 3.71 -29.90
CA ASN A 415 29.99 2.64 -29.63
C ASN A 415 28.58 3.21 -29.71
N TYR A 416 27.65 2.39 -30.19
CA TYR A 416 26.29 2.82 -30.50
C TYR A 416 25.24 2.08 -29.69
N TYR A 417 24.16 2.79 -29.38
CA TYR A 417 23.00 2.22 -28.69
C TYR A 417 21.69 2.80 -29.23
N SER A 418 20.64 1.97 -29.25
CA SER A 418 19.31 2.37 -29.68
C SER A 418 18.50 2.82 -28.47
N VAL A 419 17.92 4.02 -28.56
CA VAL A 419 17.16 4.63 -27.47
C VAL A 419 15.86 5.23 -27.98
N TRP A 420 14.81 5.18 -27.17
CA TRP A 420 13.55 5.86 -27.41
C TRP A 420 13.70 7.37 -27.19
N SER A 421 13.20 8.14 -28.16
CA SER A 421 13.19 9.58 -28.16
C SER A 421 11.76 10.09 -28.07
N GLU A 422 11.44 10.80 -26.98
CA GLU A 422 10.13 11.44 -26.81
C GLU A 422 9.96 12.58 -27.83
N SER A 423 11.05 13.30 -28.13
CA SER A 423 11.01 14.38 -29.13
C SER A 423 10.71 13.89 -30.55
N HIS A 424 11.17 12.68 -30.91
CA HIS A 424 10.99 12.10 -32.24
C HIS A 424 9.88 11.04 -32.31
N GLN A 425 9.30 10.64 -31.17
CA GLN A 425 8.31 9.57 -31.06
C GLN A 425 8.77 8.27 -31.72
N GLY A 426 10.02 7.89 -31.48
CA GLY A 426 10.66 6.74 -32.11
C GLY A 426 12.04 6.43 -31.54
N TYR A 427 12.57 5.25 -31.86
CA TYR A 427 13.93 4.87 -31.54
C TYR A 427 14.92 5.55 -32.49
N ILE A 428 15.88 6.24 -31.89
CA ILE A 428 17.06 6.80 -32.53
C ILE A 428 18.29 5.98 -32.13
N ILE A 429 19.41 6.25 -32.80
CA ILE A 429 20.72 5.69 -32.43
C ILE A 429 21.61 6.82 -31.94
N ILE A 430 22.18 6.61 -30.75
CA ILE A 430 23.12 7.53 -30.11
C ILE A 430 24.50 6.87 -29.98
N ASN A 431 25.55 7.69 -29.93
CA ASN A 431 26.89 7.26 -29.53
C ASN A 431 27.07 7.30 -27.99
N GLN A 432 28.25 6.91 -27.50
CA GLN A 432 28.64 6.95 -26.08
C GLN A 432 28.76 8.36 -25.48
N LYS A 433 28.53 9.41 -26.28
CA LYS A 433 28.43 10.81 -25.85
C LYS A 433 26.98 11.31 -25.83
N GLY A 434 26.02 10.51 -26.30
CA GLY A 434 24.60 10.87 -26.36
C GLY A 434 24.21 11.69 -27.55
N GLU A 435 25.10 11.77 -28.53
CA GLU A 435 24.86 12.45 -29.78
C GLU A 435 24.16 11.49 -30.72
N ARG A 436 23.12 11.97 -31.40
CA ARG A 436 22.43 11.21 -32.43
C ARG A 436 23.36 11.06 -33.64
N VAL A 437 23.47 9.84 -34.17
CA VAL A 437 24.43 9.54 -35.26
C VAL A 437 23.79 9.23 -36.62
N THR A 438 22.46 9.10 -36.67
CA THR A 438 21.72 8.83 -37.91
C THR A 438 20.35 9.50 -37.87
N ASP A 439 19.84 9.86 -39.04
CA ASP A 439 18.47 10.34 -39.24
C ASP A 439 17.42 9.22 -39.12
N PHE A 440 17.86 7.96 -39.06
CA PHE A 440 16.99 6.79 -38.94
C PHE A 440 16.09 6.86 -37.69
N LEU A 441 14.82 6.55 -37.88
CA LEU A 441 13.79 6.44 -36.85
C LEU A 441 13.08 5.09 -36.98
N SER A 442 12.92 4.40 -35.86
CA SER A 442 12.24 3.10 -35.80
C SER A 442 11.13 3.12 -34.75
N SER A 443 10.05 2.37 -34.97
CA SER A 443 9.00 2.18 -33.96
C SER A 443 9.36 1.11 -32.91
N VAL A 444 10.45 0.37 -33.12
CA VAL A 444 10.93 -0.71 -32.24
C VAL A 444 12.42 -0.55 -31.95
N PRO A 445 12.94 -1.05 -30.81
CA PRO A 445 14.36 -1.03 -30.51
C PRO A 445 15.17 -1.64 -31.65
N VAL A 446 16.25 -0.97 -32.04
CA VAL A 446 17.04 -1.33 -33.21
C VAL A 446 18.24 -2.16 -32.77
N PRO A 447 18.38 -3.44 -33.19
CA PRO A 447 19.56 -4.22 -32.89
C PRO A 447 20.81 -3.62 -33.54
N ILE A 448 21.89 -3.51 -32.76
CA ILE A 448 23.17 -2.94 -33.19
C ILE A 448 24.28 -3.93 -32.86
N TYR A 449 25.15 -4.19 -33.85
CA TYR A 449 26.27 -5.13 -33.78
C TYR A 449 27.55 -4.41 -34.19
N GLY A 450 28.19 -3.72 -33.24
CA GLY A 450 29.30 -2.81 -33.54
C GLY A 450 28.85 -1.66 -34.43
N GLU A 451 29.43 -1.55 -35.63
CA GLU A 451 29.07 -0.52 -36.63
C GLU A 451 27.81 -0.87 -37.44
N ILE A 452 27.25 -2.07 -37.27
CA ILE A 452 26.16 -2.60 -38.11
C ILE A 452 24.82 -2.41 -37.41
N VAL A 453 23.89 -1.72 -38.05
CA VAL A 453 22.50 -1.58 -37.61
C VAL A 453 21.58 -2.51 -38.39
N GLN A 454 20.63 -3.15 -37.70
CA GLN A 454 19.56 -3.93 -38.32
C GLN A 454 18.29 -3.08 -38.48
N LYS A 455 18.03 -2.59 -39.70
CA LYS A 455 16.81 -1.85 -40.05
C LYS A 455 15.65 -2.81 -40.32
N TYR A 456 14.49 -2.49 -39.76
CA TYR A 456 13.24 -3.19 -39.99
C TYR A 456 12.45 -2.50 -41.11
N ASN A 457 12.19 -3.22 -42.21
CA ASN A 457 11.36 -2.72 -43.30
C ASN A 457 10.22 -3.71 -43.59
N LEU A 458 9.04 -3.20 -43.92
CA LEU A 458 7.92 -4.02 -44.40
C LEU A 458 7.92 -4.02 -45.93
N TYR A 459 8.16 -5.18 -46.54
CA TYR A 459 7.97 -5.37 -47.97
C TYR A 459 6.76 -6.27 -48.17
N GLU A 460 5.69 -5.74 -48.77
CA GLU A 460 4.42 -6.46 -48.97
C GLU A 460 3.81 -7.03 -47.67
N GLY A 461 4.06 -6.37 -46.53
CA GLY A 461 3.60 -6.82 -45.21
C GLY A 461 4.48 -7.88 -44.54
N TYR A 462 5.56 -8.32 -45.19
CA TYR A 462 6.55 -9.23 -44.59
C TYR A 462 7.73 -8.44 -44.02
N PRO A 463 8.22 -8.82 -42.83
CA PRO A 463 9.40 -8.19 -42.23
C PRO A 463 10.65 -8.57 -43.03
N VAL A 464 11.29 -7.58 -43.64
CA VAL A 464 12.58 -7.71 -44.31
C VAL A 464 13.61 -6.95 -43.51
N TYR A 465 14.61 -7.67 -43.01
CA TYR A 465 15.73 -7.09 -42.31
C TYR A 465 16.78 -6.62 -43.31
N GLN A 466 17.20 -5.37 -43.17
CA GLN A 466 18.31 -4.78 -43.91
C GLN A 466 19.40 -4.41 -42.93
N PHE A 467 20.64 -4.69 -43.29
CA PHE A 467 21.80 -4.35 -42.46
C PHE A 467 22.56 -3.23 -43.14
N GLU A 468 22.96 -2.24 -42.35
CA GLU A 468 23.66 -1.06 -42.83
C GLU A 468 24.82 -0.74 -41.90
N ASN A 469 25.96 -0.36 -42.45
CA ASN A 469 27.05 0.19 -41.66
C ASN A 469 26.71 1.65 -41.33
N ILE A 470 26.61 2.00 -40.05
CA ILE A 470 26.22 3.35 -39.59
C ILE A 470 27.25 4.41 -40.01
N ILE A 471 28.52 4.03 -40.18
CA ILE A 471 29.62 4.93 -40.56
C ILE A 471 29.62 5.20 -42.07
N THR A 472 29.51 4.16 -42.89
CA THR A 472 29.62 4.29 -44.35
C THR A 472 28.27 4.50 -45.05
N GLY A 473 27.16 4.15 -44.38
CA GLY A 473 25.83 4.06 -44.98
C GLY A 473 25.67 2.90 -45.97
N GLU A 474 26.68 2.04 -46.10
CA GLU A 474 26.64 0.93 -47.05
C GLU A 474 25.78 -0.22 -46.53
N ARG A 475 24.98 -0.79 -47.43
CA ARG A 475 24.17 -1.98 -47.15
C ARG A 475 25.07 -3.22 -47.09
N ILE A 476 24.96 -3.99 -46.01
CA ILE A 476 25.77 -5.19 -45.76
C ILE A 476 24.97 -6.46 -46.12
N ASP A 477 25.67 -7.45 -46.70
CA ASP A 477 25.10 -8.78 -46.99
C ASP A 477 24.95 -9.63 -45.71
N LYS A 478 23.89 -10.43 -45.65
CA LYS A 478 23.46 -11.21 -44.49
C LYS A 478 24.54 -12.19 -43.98
N VAL A 479 25.43 -12.66 -44.87
CA VAL A 479 26.52 -13.59 -44.51
C VAL A 479 27.48 -12.96 -43.50
N TYR A 480 27.91 -11.70 -43.72
CA TYR A 480 28.87 -11.00 -42.86
C TYR A 480 28.31 -10.65 -41.47
N VAL A 481 26.99 -10.44 -41.39
CA VAL A 481 26.31 -10.18 -40.13
C VAL A 481 26.40 -11.39 -39.21
N THR A 482 26.32 -12.60 -39.76
CA THR A 482 26.23 -13.84 -38.98
C THR A 482 27.45 -14.02 -38.08
N ASP A 483 28.66 -13.71 -38.54
CA ASP A 483 29.88 -13.84 -37.73
C ASP A 483 29.93 -12.81 -36.58
N SER A 484 29.52 -11.57 -36.85
CA SER A 484 29.46 -10.50 -35.84
C SER A 484 28.40 -10.80 -34.76
N LEU A 485 27.25 -11.32 -35.21
CA LEU A 485 26.11 -11.70 -34.38
C LEU A 485 26.46 -12.90 -33.49
N ILE A 486 27.18 -13.88 -34.04
CA ILE A 486 27.72 -15.02 -33.29
C ILE A 486 28.68 -14.54 -32.19
N GLN A 487 29.59 -13.61 -32.49
CA GLN A 487 30.50 -13.05 -31.48
C GLN A 487 29.76 -12.29 -30.37
N SER A 488 28.74 -11.48 -30.70
CA SER A 488 27.93 -10.82 -29.67
C SER A 488 27.17 -11.81 -28.80
N PHE A 489 26.64 -12.89 -29.40
CA PHE A 489 25.94 -13.94 -28.64
C PHE A 489 26.88 -14.67 -27.69
N TYR A 490 28.12 -14.97 -28.08
CA TYR A 490 29.06 -15.66 -27.18
C TYR A 490 29.45 -14.82 -25.97
N GLN A 491 29.49 -13.49 -26.08
CA GLN A 491 29.71 -12.61 -24.94
C GLN A 491 28.54 -12.68 -23.94
N ASP A 492 27.33 -12.99 -24.39
CA ASP A 492 26.13 -13.00 -23.55
C ASP A 492 25.95 -14.25 -22.67
N VAL A 493 26.73 -15.32 -22.89
CA VAL A 493 26.49 -16.66 -22.28
C VAL A 493 27.42 -16.99 -21.09
N GLU A 494 28.24 -16.06 -20.63
CA GLU A 494 29.07 -16.30 -19.44
C GLU A 494 28.24 -16.42 -18.16
N PHE A 495 28.51 -17.46 -17.37
CA PHE A 495 27.94 -17.61 -16.03
C PHE A 495 28.75 -16.76 -15.03
N PRO A 496 28.09 -15.92 -14.23
CA PRO A 496 28.80 -15.16 -13.21
C PRO A 496 29.33 -16.10 -12.11
N VAL A 497 30.51 -15.76 -11.61
CA VAL A 497 31.02 -16.28 -10.34
C VAL A 497 30.44 -15.43 -9.23
N HIS A 498 29.96 -16.09 -8.17
CA HIS A 498 29.32 -15.46 -7.03
C HIS A 498 30.18 -15.61 -5.78
N GLN A 499 30.35 -14.53 -5.03
CA GLN A 499 30.99 -14.54 -3.72
C GLN A 499 30.18 -13.68 -2.75
N GLN A 500 29.70 -14.31 -1.67
CA GLN A 500 29.10 -13.57 -0.57
C GLN A 500 30.23 -12.90 0.23
N ILE A 501 30.07 -11.59 0.49
CA ILE A 501 31.04 -10.80 1.27
C ILE A 501 30.34 -10.14 2.46
N SER A 502 31.12 -9.85 3.49
CA SER A 502 30.66 -9.09 4.65
C SER A 502 30.71 -7.57 4.39
N ILE A 503 29.97 -6.79 5.18
CA ILE A 503 29.96 -5.33 5.07
C ILE A 503 31.36 -4.74 5.31
N ASP A 504 32.14 -5.34 6.21
CA ASP A 504 33.50 -4.91 6.54
C ASP A 504 34.51 -5.17 5.39
N GLU A 505 34.15 -6.04 4.44
CA GLU A 505 34.97 -6.34 3.25
C GLU A 505 34.60 -5.49 2.03
N LEU A 506 33.50 -4.72 2.11
CA LEU A 506 33.05 -3.87 1.02
C LEU A 506 33.91 -2.60 0.94
N ASP A 507 34.34 -2.22 -0.27
CA ASP A 507 35.14 -1.02 -0.47
C ASP A 507 34.40 0.25 0.01
N GLU A 508 35.13 1.15 0.66
CA GLU A 508 34.57 2.38 1.23
C GLU A 508 33.94 3.27 0.14
N GLN A 509 34.44 3.22 -1.11
CA GLN A 509 33.83 3.94 -2.23
C GLN A 509 32.44 3.42 -2.58
N VAL A 510 32.21 2.11 -2.47
CA VAL A 510 30.88 1.52 -2.66
C VAL A 510 30.00 1.81 -1.45
N LEU A 511 30.53 1.69 -0.23
CA LEU A 511 29.79 2.02 1.00
C LEU A 511 29.31 3.48 1.04
N ASN A 512 30.09 4.41 0.46
CA ASN A 512 29.72 5.82 0.39
C ASN A 512 28.51 6.12 -0.52
N LEU A 513 28.06 5.15 -1.33
CA LEU A 513 26.82 5.27 -2.09
C LEU A 513 25.57 5.08 -1.22
N PHE A 514 25.72 4.55 0.00
CA PHE A 514 24.62 4.25 0.90
C PHE A 514 24.69 5.16 2.13
N GLU A 515 23.74 6.09 2.25
CA GLU A 515 23.71 7.07 3.36
C GLU A 515 23.56 6.37 4.73
N GLU A 516 22.66 5.38 4.82
CA GLU A 516 22.38 4.64 6.05
C GLU A 516 22.98 3.22 6.02
N ARG A 517 24.29 3.10 6.28
CA ARG A 517 25.02 1.81 6.20
C ARG A 517 24.40 0.68 7.04
N ASP A 518 23.69 1.00 8.13
CA ASP A 518 22.99 0.04 8.99
C ASP A 518 21.80 -0.65 8.32
N GLN A 519 21.35 -0.14 7.17
CA GLN A 519 20.26 -0.71 6.37
C GLN A 519 20.75 -1.73 5.33
N ILE A 520 22.07 -1.93 5.22
CA ILE A 520 22.67 -2.99 4.39
C ILE A 520 22.61 -4.32 5.15
N SER A 521 22.10 -5.36 4.50
CA SER A 521 21.84 -6.66 5.15
C SER A 521 22.50 -7.86 4.48
N LEU A 522 22.78 -7.78 3.18
CA LEU A 522 23.41 -8.84 2.40
C LEU A 522 24.19 -8.19 1.25
N ILE A 523 25.39 -8.70 0.99
CA ILE A 523 26.19 -8.27 -0.16
C ILE A 523 26.68 -9.52 -0.89
N GLU A 524 26.43 -9.57 -2.18
CA GLU A 524 26.92 -10.61 -3.07
C GLU A 524 27.71 -9.94 -4.20
N GLN A 525 29.01 -10.22 -4.25
CA GLN A 525 29.86 -9.80 -5.35
C GLN A 525 29.75 -10.81 -6.50
N LYS A 526 29.60 -10.30 -7.71
CA LYS A 526 29.51 -11.08 -8.94
C LYS A 526 30.51 -10.56 -9.96
N TRP A 527 31.14 -11.47 -10.69
CA TRP A 527 31.95 -11.14 -11.87
C TRP A 527 31.89 -12.26 -12.90
N PHE A 528 32.21 -11.93 -14.14
CA PHE A 528 32.35 -12.87 -15.24
C PHE A 528 33.84 -13.07 -15.54
N VAL A 529 34.22 -14.23 -16.07
CA VAL A 529 35.63 -14.62 -16.23
C VAL A 529 36.38 -13.62 -17.11
N ASP A 530 35.72 -13.09 -18.14
CA ASP A 530 36.31 -12.13 -19.07
C ASP A 530 35.81 -10.68 -18.84
N SER A 531 35.12 -10.41 -17.72
CA SER A 531 34.65 -9.06 -17.39
C SER A 531 35.74 -8.21 -16.73
N MET A 532 35.81 -6.93 -17.13
CA MET A 532 36.69 -5.92 -16.55
C MET A 532 36.01 -5.16 -15.38
N TYR A 533 35.05 -5.79 -14.70
CA TYR A 533 34.23 -5.14 -13.68
C TYR A 533 33.65 -6.11 -12.64
N TYR A 534 33.28 -5.56 -11.48
CA TYR A 534 32.47 -6.24 -10.47
C TYR A 534 31.04 -5.69 -10.43
N ILE A 535 30.10 -6.57 -10.08
CA ILE A 535 28.73 -6.21 -9.70
C ILE A 535 28.54 -6.56 -8.22
N TYR A 536 28.20 -5.58 -7.39
CA TYR A 536 27.79 -5.82 -6.02
C TYR A 536 26.26 -5.81 -5.94
N GLU A 537 25.64 -6.97 -5.72
CA GLU A 537 24.22 -7.06 -5.35
C GLU A 537 24.10 -6.81 -3.84
N VAL A 538 23.66 -5.61 -3.48
CA VAL A 538 23.50 -5.11 -2.11
C VAL A 538 22.02 -5.14 -1.73
N THR A 539 21.67 -5.84 -0.65
CA THR A 539 20.33 -5.74 -0.08
C THR A 539 20.27 -4.56 0.90
N TYR A 540 19.66 -3.46 0.47
CA TYR A 540 19.55 -2.17 1.16
C TYR A 540 18.07 -1.86 1.47
N TYR A 541 17.75 -1.51 2.72
CA TYR A 541 16.36 -1.44 3.21
C TYR A 541 15.51 -2.70 2.91
N GLY A 542 16.16 -3.86 2.71
CA GLY A 542 15.48 -5.11 2.33
C GLY A 542 15.15 -5.24 0.83
N ALA A 543 15.43 -4.24 0.00
CA ALA A 543 15.38 -4.34 -1.46
C ALA A 543 16.78 -4.63 -2.02
N ARG A 544 16.85 -5.33 -3.15
CA ARG A 544 18.13 -5.66 -3.81
C ARG A 544 18.50 -4.59 -4.81
N PHE A 545 19.74 -4.14 -4.76
CA PHE A 545 20.30 -3.18 -5.68
C PHE A 545 21.64 -3.64 -6.20
N ASP A 546 21.95 -3.28 -7.44
CA ASP A 546 23.24 -3.58 -8.05
C ASP A 546 24.11 -2.31 -8.11
N VAL A 547 25.39 -2.47 -7.80
CA VAL A 547 26.43 -1.45 -7.98
C VAL A 547 27.50 -2.00 -8.92
N TYR A 548 27.79 -1.27 -9.99
CA TYR A 548 28.81 -1.65 -10.97
C TYR A 548 30.10 -0.89 -10.68
N THR A 549 31.21 -1.62 -10.61
CA THR A 549 32.51 -1.05 -10.28
C THR A 549 33.60 -1.58 -11.20
N ASP A 550 34.68 -0.82 -11.37
CA ASP A 550 35.89 -1.35 -12.01
C ASP A 550 36.59 -2.42 -11.14
N LEU A 551 37.69 -2.98 -11.63
CA LEU A 551 38.47 -3.99 -10.89
C LEU A 551 39.15 -3.43 -9.62
N ASN A 552 39.13 -2.12 -9.39
CA ASN A 552 39.61 -1.45 -8.18
C ASN A 552 38.46 -1.01 -7.27
N ASN A 553 37.25 -1.56 -7.48
CA ASN A 553 36.02 -1.26 -6.75
C ASN A 553 35.55 0.20 -6.84
N LYS A 554 36.05 0.97 -7.82
CA LYS A 554 35.54 2.32 -8.07
C LYS A 554 34.21 2.22 -8.79
N PRO A 555 33.10 2.78 -8.25
CA PRO A 555 31.82 2.80 -8.95
C PRO A 555 31.94 3.45 -10.32
N PHE A 556 31.43 2.78 -11.35
CA PHE A 556 31.30 3.42 -12.67
C PHE A 556 30.22 4.48 -12.66
N VAL A 557 29.17 4.27 -11.85
CA VAL A 557 28.11 5.24 -11.64
C VAL A 557 27.98 5.47 -10.14
N ASN A 558 27.91 6.73 -9.72
CA ASN A 558 27.85 7.09 -8.30
C ASN A 558 26.44 6.90 -7.71
N GLN A 559 25.81 5.76 -7.99
CA GLN A 559 24.50 5.36 -7.46
C GLN A 559 24.32 3.84 -7.55
N PHE A 560 23.28 3.33 -6.90
CA PHE A 560 22.88 1.92 -6.94
C PHE A 560 21.55 1.75 -7.69
N PHE A 561 21.25 0.53 -8.16
CA PHE A 561 20.20 0.31 -9.15
C PHE A 561 19.26 -0.84 -8.82
N ALA A 562 17.94 -0.65 -9.01
CA ALA A 562 16.94 -1.67 -8.66
C ALA A 562 16.92 -2.91 -9.60
N SER A 563 17.61 -2.88 -10.74
CA SER A 563 17.59 -3.95 -11.75
C SER A 563 18.90 -4.73 -11.89
N ARG A 564 18.76 -5.99 -12.31
CA ARG A 564 19.85 -6.84 -12.81
C ARG A 564 20.10 -6.61 -14.29
N ASN A 565 20.78 -5.53 -14.64
CA ASN A 565 21.19 -5.32 -16.03
C ASN A 565 22.68 -5.61 -16.23
N ARG A 566 23.08 -5.82 -17.48
CA ARG A 566 24.47 -6.09 -17.85
C ARG A 566 25.01 -4.88 -18.59
N ILE A 567 26.29 -4.57 -18.40
CA ILE A 567 27.00 -3.61 -19.25
C ILE A 567 26.93 -4.15 -20.69
N LYS A 568 26.25 -3.43 -21.59
CA LYS A 568 26.15 -3.81 -23.02
C LYS A 568 27.11 -2.97 -23.84
N ASN A 569 27.67 -3.56 -24.90
CA ASN A 569 28.52 -2.88 -25.89
C ASN A 569 29.76 -2.18 -25.28
N LYS A 570 30.38 -2.78 -24.26
CA LYS A 570 31.62 -2.38 -23.54
C LYS A 570 31.69 -0.97 -22.94
N ASP A 571 30.93 -0.01 -23.42
CA ASP A 571 31.02 1.42 -23.05
C ASP A 571 29.72 2.00 -22.47
N PHE A 572 28.62 1.24 -22.50
CA PHE A 572 27.33 1.67 -21.94
C PHE A 572 26.97 0.87 -20.70
N ILE A 573 26.57 1.59 -19.66
CA ILE A 573 25.95 1.03 -18.47
C ILE A 573 24.47 1.33 -18.56
N ILE A 574 23.70 0.29 -18.81
CA ILE A 574 22.26 0.38 -18.98
C ILE A 574 21.63 -0.09 -17.70
N VAL A 575 20.79 0.76 -17.16
CA VAL A 575 20.15 0.59 -15.88
C VAL A 575 18.66 0.63 -16.14
N GLU A 576 17.93 -0.33 -15.61
CA GLU A 576 16.48 -0.23 -15.53
C GLU A 576 16.12 0.19 -14.12
N GLY A 577 15.65 1.42 -14.01
CA GLY A 577 14.91 1.87 -12.84
C GLY A 577 13.52 1.26 -12.81
N MET A 578 12.69 1.77 -11.90
CA MET A 578 11.30 1.34 -11.79
C MET A 578 10.42 1.88 -12.92
N HIS A 579 10.74 3.08 -13.40
CA HIS A 579 9.98 3.75 -14.46
C HIS A 579 10.86 4.22 -15.61
N THR A 580 12.16 4.15 -15.44
CA THR A 580 13.12 4.71 -16.37
C THR A 580 14.09 3.63 -16.82
N ARG A 581 14.58 3.74 -18.05
CA ARG A 581 15.83 3.13 -18.44
C ARG A 581 16.85 4.25 -18.60
N GLN A 582 17.92 4.16 -17.83
CA GLN A 582 18.99 5.15 -17.78
C GLN A 582 20.23 4.57 -18.42
N ILE A 583 20.94 5.40 -19.19
CA ILE A 583 22.10 4.98 -19.98
C ILE A 583 23.25 5.91 -19.63
N TYR A 584 24.28 5.32 -19.04
CA TYR A 584 25.51 5.99 -18.64
C TYR A 584 26.68 5.56 -19.51
N ASN A 585 27.66 6.44 -19.68
CA ASN A 585 28.99 6.03 -20.15
C ASN A 585 29.85 5.55 -18.97
N LEU A 586 31.02 4.99 -19.26
CA LEU A 586 32.00 4.55 -18.25
C LEU A 586 32.58 5.70 -17.41
N ASN A 587 32.32 6.96 -17.77
CA ASN A 587 32.78 8.15 -17.05
C ASN A 587 31.74 8.69 -16.04
N ASN A 588 30.70 7.92 -15.71
CA ASN A 588 29.60 8.34 -14.83
C ASN A 588 28.74 9.49 -15.40
N GLU A 589 28.69 9.67 -16.72
CA GLU A 589 27.84 10.70 -17.33
C GLU A 589 26.52 10.06 -17.78
N LEU A 590 25.39 10.60 -17.30
CA LEU A 590 24.07 10.23 -17.81
C LEU A 590 23.94 10.74 -19.25
N ILE A 591 23.97 9.81 -20.19
CA ILE A 591 23.89 10.08 -21.60
C ILE A 591 22.43 10.28 -22.02
N TRP A 592 21.59 9.34 -21.62
CA TRP A 592 20.20 9.25 -22.03
C TRP A 592 19.33 8.62 -20.95
N ILE A 593 18.07 9.04 -20.92
CA ILE A 593 17.04 8.41 -20.10
C ILE A 593 15.76 8.31 -20.92
N GLU A 594 15.12 7.16 -20.84
CA GLU A 594 13.86 6.87 -21.52
C GLU A 594 12.89 6.24 -20.53
N PRO A 595 11.58 6.25 -20.80
CA PRO A 595 10.64 5.42 -20.06
C PRO A 595 11.07 3.96 -20.13
N SER A 596 11.03 3.25 -19.00
CA SER A 596 11.20 1.80 -19.00
C SER A 596 10.07 1.22 -19.84
N LEU A 597 10.44 0.53 -20.92
CA LEU A 597 9.47 -0.16 -21.76
C LEU A 597 8.79 -1.19 -20.87
N SER A 598 7.54 -0.93 -20.52
CA SER A 598 6.69 -1.99 -20.01
C SER A 598 6.80 -3.14 -20.99
N THR A 599 6.87 -4.36 -20.47
CA THR A 599 6.80 -5.59 -21.26
C THR A 599 5.39 -5.76 -21.86
N GLU A 600 4.88 -4.74 -22.56
CA GLU A 600 3.64 -4.77 -23.35
C GLU A 600 3.83 -5.45 -24.71
N ASN A 601 4.94 -6.18 -24.91
CA ASN A 601 5.05 -7.21 -25.95
C ASN A 601 4.92 -8.61 -25.35
#